data_AF-A0A2G9MWW0-F1
#
_entry.id   AF-A0A2G9MWW0-F1
#
_cell.length_a   1.000
_cell.length_b   1.000
_cell.length_c   1.000
_cell.angle_alpha   90.00
_cell.angle_beta   90.00
_cell.angle_gamma   90.00
#
_symmetry.space_group_name_H-M   'P 1'
#
loop_
_entity.id
_entity.type
_entity.pdbx_description
1 polymer ?
#
loop_
_entity_poly.entity_id
_entity_poly.type
_entity_poly.pdbx_seq_one_letter_code
_entity_poly.pdbx_strand_id
1 'polypeptide(L)' 'KLFEEAKEIGLEKQIPKLEKLFMINSNELSKSSSKDVDLAIKTKKSVTVKIGPNNVHDILDSLE' A
#
# COMPACT_ATOMS: atom_id res chain seq x y z
N LYS A 1 17.65 -19.43 2.30
CA LYS A 1 18.67 -18.46 1.88
C LYS A 1 18.45 -17.08 2.50
N LEU A 2 17.38 -16.32 2.19
CA LEU A 2 17.15 -14.97 2.76
C LEU A 2 17.20 -14.91 4.31
N PHE A 3 16.48 -15.80 5.00
CA PHE A 3 16.47 -15.84 6.47
C PHE A 3 17.77 -16.38 7.09
N GLU A 4 18.56 -17.10 6.29
CA GLU A 4 19.81 -17.73 6.69
C GLU A 4 20.95 -16.69 6.62
N GLU A 5 20.98 -15.88 5.56
CA GLU A 5 21.80 -14.66 5.47
C GLU A 5 21.43 -13.65 6.56
N ALA A 6 20.13 -13.41 6.79
CA ALA A 6 19.68 -12.51 7.86
C ALA A 6 20.16 -12.97 9.24
N LYS A 7 20.26 -14.29 9.46
CA LYS A 7 20.81 -14.86 10.69
C LYS A 7 22.34 -14.66 10.76
N GLU A 8 23.05 -14.90 9.66
CA GLU A 8 24.50 -14.73 9.55
C GLU A 8 24.97 -13.27 9.81
N ILE A 9 24.16 -12.27 9.43
CA ILE A 9 24.43 -10.84 9.69
C ILE A 9 23.83 -10.32 10.99
N GLY A 10 23.30 -11.19 11.86
CA GLY A 10 22.83 -10.83 13.20
C GLY A 10 21.44 -10.18 13.28
N LEU A 11 20.59 -10.36 12.27
CA LEU A 11 19.18 -9.90 12.24
C LEU A 11 18.18 -10.97 12.72
N GLU A 12 18.64 -11.94 13.50
CA GLU A 12 17.87 -13.09 13.96
C GLU A 12 16.57 -12.69 14.69
N LYS A 13 16.62 -11.61 15.46
CA LYS A 13 15.48 -11.10 16.25
C LYS A 13 14.42 -10.40 15.40
N GLN A 14 14.77 -10.04 14.17
CA GLN A 14 13.97 -9.27 13.23
C GLN A 14 13.32 -10.18 12.18
N ILE A 15 13.83 -11.41 12.03
CA ILE A 15 13.26 -12.46 11.15
C ILE A 15 11.74 -12.62 11.38
N PRO A 16 11.21 -12.75 12.62
CA PRO A 16 9.77 -12.95 12.82
C PRO A 16 8.92 -11.76 12.33
N LYS A 17 9.45 -10.54 12.40
CA LYS A 17 8.78 -9.34 11.88
C LYS A 17 8.81 -9.32 10.36
N LEU A 18 9.91 -9.76 9.77
CA LEU A 18 10.10 -9.85 8.33
C LEU A 18 9.17 -10.92 7.74
N GLU A 19 9.09 -12.10 8.35
CA GLU A 19 8.14 -13.15 7.99
C GLU A 19 6.69 -12.65 8.03
N LYS A 20 6.32 -11.92 9.07
CA LYS A 20 4.97 -11.34 9.19
C LYS A 20 4.69 -10.34 8.07
N LEU A 21 5.67 -9.56 7.63
CA LEU A 21 5.54 -8.59 6.55
C LEU A 21 5.37 -9.30 5.18
N PHE A 22 6.15 -10.35 4.93
CA PHE A 22 6.03 -11.15 3.70
C PHE A 22 4.77 -12.01 3.65
N MET A 23 4.20 -12.36 4.81
CA MET A 23 2.95 -13.11 4.90
C MET A 23 1.71 -12.25 4.63
N ILE A 24 1.86 -10.92 4.58
CA ILE A 24 0.84 -10.02 4.02
C ILE A 24 0.83 -10.25 2.51
N ASN A 25 -0.01 -11.18 2.07
CA ASN A 25 -0.26 -11.38 0.65
C ASN A 25 -0.85 -10.07 0.09
N SER A 26 -0.14 -9.42 -0.85
CA SER A 26 -0.70 -8.27 -1.59
C SER A 26 -1.93 -8.62 -2.44
N ASN A 27 -2.36 -9.88 -2.40
CA ASN A 27 -3.54 -10.42 -3.04
C ASN A 27 -4.82 -10.20 -2.22
N GLU A 28 -4.72 -9.58 -1.04
CA GLU A 28 -5.84 -9.03 -0.28
C GLU A 28 -6.31 -7.66 -0.79
N LEU A 29 -5.94 -7.30 -2.03
CA LEU A 29 -6.60 -6.21 -2.72
C LEU A 29 -8.05 -6.64 -2.93
N SER A 30 -8.94 -6.15 -2.07
CA SER A 30 -10.39 -6.31 -2.20
C SER A 30 -10.75 -6.15 -3.67
N LYS A 31 -11.31 -7.19 -4.30
CA LYS A 31 -11.70 -7.16 -5.72
C LYS A 31 -12.40 -5.82 -5.97
N SER A 32 -11.76 -4.95 -6.75
CA SER A 32 -12.33 -3.65 -7.06
C SER A 32 -13.71 -3.87 -7.66
N SER A 33 -14.70 -3.14 -7.15
CA SER A 33 -16.05 -3.18 -7.72
C SER A 33 -15.95 -2.72 -9.17
N SER A 34 -16.39 -3.55 -10.11
CA SER A 34 -16.37 -3.20 -11.54
C SER A 34 -17.11 -1.89 -11.83
N LYS A 35 -18.10 -1.56 -11.01
CA LYS A 35 -18.85 -0.29 -11.09
C LYS A 35 -17.99 0.91 -10.73
N ASP A 36 -17.13 0.79 -9.71
CA ASP A 36 -16.28 1.89 -9.26
C ASP A 36 -15.16 2.16 -10.27
N VAL A 37 -14.64 1.10 -10.90
CA VAL A 37 -13.67 1.21 -11.99
C VAL A 37 -14.29 1.91 -13.21
N ASP A 38 -15.50 1.51 -13.61
CA ASP A 38 -16.19 2.12 -14.75
C ASP A 38 -16.52 3.59 -14.49
N LEU A 39 -16.98 3.91 -13.28
CA LEU A 39 -17.26 5.27 -12.84
C LEU A 39 -15.99 6.14 -12.83
N ALA A 40 -14.87 5.61 -12.34
CA ALA A 40 -13.59 6.31 -12.32
C ALA A 40 -13.09 6.63 -13.73
N ILE A 41 -13.17 5.66 -14.65
CA ILE A 41 -12.78 5.84 -16.06
C ILE A 41 -13.68 6.88 -16.75
N LYS A 42 -14.99 6.85 -16.47
CA LYS A 42 -15.96 7.76 -17.06
C LYS A 42 -15.82 9.20 -16.54
N THR A 43 -15.59 9.37 -15.24
CA THR A 43 -15.56 10.68 -14.59
C THR A 43 -14.20 11.38 -14.69
N LYS A 44 -13.10 10.63 -14.81
CA LYS A 44 -11.72 11.15 -14.83
C LYS A 44 -11.49 12.17 -13.72
N LYS A 45 -11.92 11.84 -12.49
CA LYS A 45 -11.85 12.74 -11.33
C LYS A 45 -10.41 13.24 -11.18
N SER A 46 -10.23 14.55 -11.32
CA SER A 46 -8.94 15.22 -11.17
C SER A 46 -8.95 15.96 -9.84
N VAL A 47 -7.89 15.77 -9.06
CA VAL A 47 -7.71 16.42 -7.75
C VAL A 47 -6.45 17.27 -7.79
N THR A 48 -6.60 18.51 -7.36
CA THR A 48 -5.49 19.46 -7.25
C THR A 48 -5.05 19.50 -5.80
N VAL A 49 -3.77 19.22 -5.54
CA VAL A 49 -3.23 19.13 -4.18
C VAL A 49 -2.11 20.13 -3.99
N LYS A 50 -2.03 20.71 -2.79
CA LYS A 50 -0.95 21.62 -2.42
C LYS A 50 0.25 20.82 -1.96
N ILE A 51 1.36 20.85 -2.71
CA ILE A 51 2.59 20.10 -2.37
C ILE A 51 3.04 20.42 -0.93
N GLY A 52 3.16 19.37 -0.10
CA GLY A 52 3.48 19.49 1.32
C GLY A 52 3.20 18.21 2.11
N PRO A 53 3.54 18.16 3.41
CA PRO A 53 3.38 16.96 4.24
C PRO A 53 1.92 16.47 4.34
N ASN A 54 0.95 17.34 4.06
CA ASN A 54 -0.48 17.03 4.11
C ASN A 54 -1.08 16.55 2.79
N ASN A 55 -0.26 16.21 1.78
CA ASN A 55 -0.78 15.75 0.49
C ASN A 55 -1.76 14.58 0.58
N VAL A 56 -1.50 13.62 1.48
CA VAL A 56 -2.38 12.48 1.67
C VAL A 56 -3.76 12.92 2.19
N HIS A 57 -3.79 13.89 3.11
CA HIS A 57 -5.04 14.42 3.65
C HIS A 57 -5.85 15.17 2.59
N ASP A 58 -5.18 16.04 1.82
CA ASP A 58 -5.81 16.78 0.70
C ASP A 58 -6.42 15.83 -0.35
N ILE A 59 -5.74 14.72 -0.67
CA ILE A 59 -6.26 13.71 -1.61
C ILE A 59 -7.49 13.03 -1.03
N LEU A 60 -7.43 12.59 0.23
CA LEU A 60 -8.52 11.85 0.86
C LEU A 60 -9.78 12.72 1.03
N ASP A 61 -9.64 13.96 1.50
CA ASP A 61 -10.75 14.91 1.62
C ASP A 61 -11.39 15.23 0.25
N SER A 62 -10.59 15.24 -0.83
CA SER A 62 -11.10 15.50 -2.18
C SER A 62 -11.82 14.31 -2.82
N LEU A 63 -11.70 13.13 -2.21
CA LEU A 63 -12.31 11.89 -2.69
C LEU A 63 -13.61 11.52 -1.97
N GLU A 64 -13.87 12.09 -0.77
CA GLU A 64 -15.23 12.17 -0.17
C GLU A 64 -16.24 12.85 -1.11
#